data_AF-A0A6L8GEQ8-F1
#
_entry.id   AF-A0A6L8GEQ8-F1
#
_cell.length_a   1.000
_cell.length_b   1.000
_cell.length_c   1.000
_cell.angle_alpha   90.00
_cell.angle_beta   90.00
_cell.angle_gamma   90.00
#
_symmetry.space_group_name_H-M   'P 1'
#
loop_
_entity.id
_entity.type
_entity.pdbx_description
1 polymer ?
#
loop_
_entity_poly.entity_id
_entity_poly.type
_entity_poly.pdbx_seq_one_letter_code
_entity_poly.pdbx_strand_id
1 'polypeptide(L)'
;MPDLLAINLHLQRRLERDWRDEVRAPEAARWLDEAGLLPDRKVGLPLRNLLRVGRIAGQEQRPDRKNGKWFIRRLAESRDPGAIPDAPERLRPCLPVDRGAFPHDWPVNQGPPEFWQELGKTIAAFGHLERMLASTCHALLTTSERVEAFLASPTKEAASRWARRLLSSRVDPMHGLISELDKVLREAGHVPHAVREDLVSDLRVLRPWRNALCHGAWLDIDEDGCGHLEHFFKEHRTPVPFEPKLALEDLSGIRAMTVDLTFRVADAASISGPLDTQGTGAGYALAVDMPRMREPRRAPPDT
;
A
#
# COMPACT_ATOMS: atom_id res chain seq x y z
N MET A 1 -9.55 28.36 19.88
CA MET A 1 -10.83 27.65 19.62
C MET A 1 -10.51 26.33 18.95
N PRO A 2 -11.25 25.24 19.23
CA PRO A 2 -10.99 23.95 18.59
C PRO A 2 -11.16 24.06 17.07
N ASP A 3 -10.31 23.38 16.31
CA ASP A 3 -10.40 23.32 14.85
C ASP A 3 -11.58 22.43 14.44
N LEU A 4 -12.71 23.07 14.13
CA LEU A 4 -13.95 22.38 13.78
C LEU A 4 -13.83 21.58 12.48
N LEU A 5 -12.98 22.00 11.54
CA LEU A 5 -12.79 21.27 10.30
C LEU A 5 -12.05 19.96 10.57
N ALA A 6 -10.96 20.03 11.33
CA ALA A 6 -10.20 18.85 11.72
C ALA A 6 -11.05 17.86 12.52
N ILE A 7 -11.89 18.36 13.45
CA ILE A 7 -12.83 17.55 14.24
C ILE A 7 -13.83 16.82 13.33
N ASN A 8 -14.50 17.54 12.40
CA ASN A 8 -15.51 16.95 11.53
C ASN A 8 -14.91 15.94 10.55
N LEU A 9 -13.77 16.26 9.93
CA LEU A 9 -13.06 15.35 9.02
C LEU A 9 -12.63 14.06 9.74
N HIS A 10 -12.10 14.18 10.96
CA HIS A 10 -11.70 13.02 11.75
C HIS A 10 -12.88 12.11 12.09
N LEU A 11 -14.01 12.68 12.53
CA LEU A 11 -15.22 11.93 12.84
C LEU A 11 -15.77 11.18 11.61
N GLN A 12 -15.86 11.86 10.46
CA GLN A 12 -16.40 11.25 9.23
C GLN A 12 -15.47 10.16 8.68
N ARG A 13 -14.14 10.41 8.63
CA ARG A 13 -13.16 9.37 8.25
C ARG A 13 -13.17 8.17 9.19
N ARG A 14 -13.42 8.39 10.49
CA ARG A 14 -13.50 7.30 11.47
C ARG A 14 -14.74 6.44 11.25
N LEU A 15 -15.89 7.06 11.01
CA LEU A 15 -17.13 6.36 10.66
C LEU A 15 -16.95 5.56 9.35
N GLU A 16 -16.29 6.13 8.35
CA GLU A 16 -16.00 5.47 7.08
C GLU A 16 -15.04 4.28 7.25
N ARG A 17 -13.87 4.49 7.87
CA ARG A 17 -12.88 3.43 8.11
C ARG A 17 -13.47 2.25 8.89
N ASP A 18 -14.28 2.56 9.90
CA ASP A 18 -14.85 1.54 10.79
C ASP A 18 -16.15 0.96 10.23
N TRP A 19 -16.57 1.36 9.01
CA TRP A 19 -17.80 0.94 8.33
C TRP A 19 -19.06 1.11 9.18
N ARG A 20 -19.18 2.25 9.88
CA ARG A 20 -20.31 2.58 10.75
C ARG A 20 -21.14 3.70 10.15
N ASP A 21 -22.47 3.53 10.19
CA ASP A 21 -23.40 4.57 9.75
C ASP A 21 -23.61 5.67 10.79
N GLU A 22 -23.36 5.39 12.07
CA GLU A 22 -23.44 6.40 13.13
C GLU A 22 -22.60 6.03 14.37
N VAL A 23 -22.32 7.03 15.22
CA VAL A 23 -21.63 6.87 16.51
C VAL A 23 -22.30 7.73 17.59
N ARG A 24 -22.29 7.27 18.85
CA ARG A 24 -22.78 8.07 19.98
C ARG A 24 -21.75 9.10 20.43
N ALA A 25 -22.23 10.25 20.92
CA ALA A 25 -21.35 11.34 21.35
C ALA A 25 -20.24 10.94 22.37
N PRO A 26 -20.46 10.08 23.39
CA PRO A 26 -19.37 9.67 24.27
C PRO A 26 -18.27 8.87 23.56
N GLU A 27 -18.63 8.06 22.58
CA GLU A 27 -17.66 7.27 21.81
C GLU A 27 -16.89 8.16 20.83
N ALA A 28 -17.60 9.06 20.13
CA ALA A 28 -16.98 10.08 19.28
C ALA A 28 -16.04 11.02 20.07
N ALA A 29 -16.38 11.35 21.33
CA ALA A 29 -15.51 12.15 22.18
C ALA A 29 -14.18 11.45 22.48
N ARG A 30 -14.20 10.13 22.74
CA ARG A 30 -12.97 9.33 22.90
C ARG A 30 -12.12 9.34 21.63
N TRP A 31 -12.74 9.21 20.45
CA TRP A 31 -12.01 9.27 19.19
C TRP A 31 -11.28 10.61 18.97
N LEU A 32 -11.87 11.72 19.44
CA LEU A 32 -11.28 13.04 19.31
C LEU A 32 -10.19 13.29 20.36
N ASP A 33 -10.34 12.73 21.56
CA ASP A 33 -9.33 12.80 22.63
C ASP A 33 -8.08 12.00 22.25
N GLU A 34 -8.27 10.77 21.77
CA GLU A 34 -7.20 9.91 21.23
C GLU A 34 -6.43 10.59 20.09
N ALA A 35 -7.10 11.41 19.29
CA ALA A 35 -6.50 12.16 18.19
C ALA A 35 -5.90 13.51 18.60
N GLY A 36 -6.03 13.92 19.86
CA GLY A 36 -5.59 15.23 20.35
C GLY A 36 -6.37 16.42 19.77
N LEU A 37 -7.52 16.18 19.15
CA LEU A 37 -8.33 17.21 18.46
C LEU A 37 -9.31 17.91 19.39
N LEU A 38 -9.87 17.17 20.35
CA LEU A 38 -10.75 17.72 21.36
C LEU A 38 -10.63 16.91 22.66
N PRO A 39 -10.03 17.46 23.72
CA PRO A 39 -9.85 16.74 24.98
C PRO A 39 -11.19 16.29 25.57
N ASP A 40 -11.30 15.01 25.93
CA ASP A 40 -12.51 14.49 26.56
C ASP A 40 -12.53 14.87 28.04
N ARG A 41 -13.49 15.73 28.41
CA ARG A 41 -13.74 16.12 29.79
C ARG A 41 -15.19 15.82 30.15
N LYS A 42 -15.41 15.25 31.33
CA LYS A 42 -16.76 14.99 31.87
C LYS A 42 -17.67 14.24 30.88
N VAL A 43 -17.17 13.14 30.31
CA VAL A 43 -17.90 12.22 29.43
C VAL A 43 -18.46 12.94 28.19
N GLY A 44 -17.56 13.48 27.36
CA GLY A 44 -17.83 14.14 26.10
C GLY A 44 -18.50 15.50 26.25
N LEU A 45 -18.35 16.22 27.38
CA LEU A 45 -18.98 17.53 27.56
C LEU A 45 -18.55 18.55 26.48
N PRO A 46 -17.25 18.66 26.09
CA PRO A 46 -16.84 19.57 25.02
C PRO A 46 -17.52 19.26 23.68
N LEU A 47 -17.55 17.99 23.27
CA LEU A 47 -18.23 17.58 22.04
C LEU A 47 -19.75 17.83 22.13
N ARG A 48 -20.39 17.52 23.26
CA ARG A 48 -21.82 17.79 23.47
C ARG A 48 -22.16 19.28 23.40
N ASN A 49 -21.24 20.16 23.81
CA ASN A 49 -21.44 21.60 23.64
C ASN A 49 -21.42 21.98 22.15
N LEU A 50 -20.50 21.43 21.37
CA LEU A 50 -20.46 21.63 19.90
C LEU A 50 -21.72 21.09 19.21
N LEU A 51 -22.21 19.93 19.65
CA LEU A 51 -23.44 19.32 19.16
C LEU A 51 -24.68 20.19 19.46
N ARG A 52 -24.78 20.72 20.69
CA ARG A 52 -25.89 21.62 21.07
C ARG A 52 -25.93 22.91 20.25
N VAL A 53 -24.78 23.40 19.79
CA VAL A 53 -24.70 24.63 18.99
C VAL A 53 -24.67 24.38 17.47
N GLY A 54 -24.92 23.16 17.00
CA GLY A 54 -25.05 22.90 15.56
C GLY A 54 -23.72 22.75 14.80
N ARG A 55 -22.59 22.56 15.48
CA ARG A 55 -21.25 22.67 14.85
C ARG A 55 -20.64 21.35 14.39
N ILE A 56 -21.34 20.23 14.55
CA ILE A 56 -20.86 18.90 14.13
C ILE A 56 -21.74 18.38 13.00
N ALA A 57 -21.11 18.00 11.89
CA ALA A 57 -21.76 17.45 10.72
C ALA A 57 -22.41 16.09 11.03
N GLY A 58 -23.62 15.86 10.54
CA GLY A 58 -24.37 14.63 10.77
C GLY A 58 -24.91 14.47 12.20
N GLN A 59 -24.90 15.53 13.01
CA GLN A 59 -25.43 15.47 14.37
C GLN A 59 -26.94 15.24 14.41
N GLU A 60 -27.37 14.38 15.33
CA GLU A 60 -28.79 14.11 15.56
C GLU A 60 -29.03 13.88 17.07
N GLN A 61 -30.05 14.52 17.64
CA GLN A 61 -30.47 14.29 19.01
C GLN A 61 -31.70 13.37 19.03
N ARG A 62 -31.60 12.23 19.73
CA ARG A 62 -32.70 11.26 19.88
C ARG A 62 -33.00 10.94 21.34
N PRO A 63 -34.25 11.12 21.82
CA PRO A 63 -35.31 11.92 21.22
C PRO A 63 -34.94 13.41 21.14
N ASP A 64 -35.53 14.16 20.21
CA ASP A 64 -35.30 15.60 20.03
C ASP A 64 -35.98 16.43 21.15
N ARG A 65 -35.40 16.35 22.35
CA ARG A 65 -35.84 17.05 23.56
C ARG A 65 -34.68 17.25 24.51
N LYS A 66 -34.90 18.07 25.54
CA LYS A 66 -33.95 18.24 26.64
C LYS A 66 -33.54 16.86 27.20
N ASN A 67 -32.23 16.61 27.25
CA ASN A 67 -31.59 15.34 27.65
C ASN A 67 -31.68 14.16 26.66
N GLY A 68 -32.04 14.41 25.40
CA GLY A 68 -31.88 13.43 24.33
C GLY A 68 -30.41 13.02 24.12
N LYS A 69 -30.19 11.78 23.68
CA LYS A 69 -28.86 11.25 23.37
C LYS A 69 -28.40 11.78 22.02
N TRP A 70 -27.13 12.16 21.92
CA TRP A 70 -26.56 12.65 20.68
C TRP A 70 -25.89 11.53 19.89
N PHE A 71 -26.16 11.53 18.60
CA PHE A 71 -25.58 10.67 17.58
C PHE A 71 -24.92 11.54 16.52
N ILE A 72 -23.90 11.01 15.87
CA ILE A 72 -23.24 11.60 14.72
C ILE A 72 -23.32 10.56 13.62
N ARG A 73 -24.11 10.85 12.59
CA ARG A 73 -24.30 10.00 11.43
C ARG A 73 -23.19 10.24 10.42
N ARG A 74 -22.82 9.17 9.73
CA ARG A 74 -22.03 9.23 8.52
C ARG A 74 -22.87 9.93 7.48
N LEU A 75 -22.33 11.01 6.92
CA LEU A 75 -22.96 11.66 5.79
C LEU A 75 -22.73 10.75 4.58
N ALA A 76 -23.70 9.89 4.27
CA ALA A 76 -23.70 9.08 3.06
C ALA A 76 -23.67 10.03 1.87
N GLU A 77 -22.52 10.16 1.21
CA GLU A 77 -22.31 10.94 -0.03
C GLU A 77 -23.28 12.12 -0.19
N SER A 78 -23.27 13.06 0.76
CA SER A 78 -23.99 14.32 0.58
C SER A 78 -23.24 15.14 -0.45
N ARG A 79 -23.61 14.96 -1.73
CA ARG A 79 -23.36 15.92 -2.81
C ARG A 79 -24.18 17.22 -2.64
N ASP A 80 -24.83 17.43 -1.50
CA ASP A 80 -25.46 18.69 -1.14
C ASP A 80 -24.56 19.46 -0.14
N PRO A 81 -23.84 20.50 -0.60
CA PRO A 81 -23.06 21.38 0.26
C PRO A 81 -23.92 22.21 1.22
N GLY A 82 -25.25 22.25 1.04
CA GLY A 82 -26.19 23.03 1.84
C GLY A 82 -26.60 22.40 3.18
N ALA A 83 -26.25 21.14 3.44
CA ALA A 83 -26.69 20.40 4.63
C ALA A 83 -25.94 20.79 5.93
N ILE A 84 -25.00 21.75 5.88
CA ILE A 84 -24.35 22.32 7.06
C ILE A 84 -24.92 23.73 7.26
N PRO A 85 -25.75 23.97 8.30
CA PRO A 85 -26.17 25.31 8.68
C PRO A 85 -24.91 26.14 9.01
N ASP A 86 -24.72 27.27 8.33
CA ASP A 86 -23.57 28.18 8.37
C ASP A 86 -22.28 27.78 7.60
N ALA A 87 -22.31 26.83 6.66
CA ALA A 87 -21.12 26.54 5.84
C ALA A 87 -20.85 27.37 4.55
N PRO A 88 -21.57 28.45 4.18
CA PRO A 88 -21.38 29.02 2.84
C PRO A 88 -20.11 29.88 2.67
N GLU A 89 -19.31 30.13 3.70
CA GLU A 89 -18.08 30.94 3.55
C GLU A 89 -16.77 30.15 3.46
N ARG A 90 -16.74 28.85 3.80
CA ARG A 90 -15.46 28.09 3.88
C ARG A 90 -15.41 26.77 3.15
N LEU A 91 -16.54 26.27 2.66
CA LEU A 91 -16.53 25.28 1.59
C LEU A 91 -16.60 26.08 0.30
N ARG A 92 -15.44 26.37 -0.32
CA ARG A 92 -15.47 26.61 -1.76
C ARG A 92 -16.21 25.41 -2.34
N PRO A 93 -17.32 25.58 -3.07
CA PRO A 93 -17.91 24.48 -3.80
C PRO A 93 -16.75 23.86 -4.57
N CYS A 94 -16.50 22.57 -4.37
CA CYS A 94 -15.59 21.84 -5.25
C CYS A 94 -16.18 22.06 -6.64
N LEU A 95 -15.64 23.01 -7.39
CA LEU A 95 -16.19 23.36 -8.70
C LEU A 95 -16.22 22.04 -9.48
N PRO A 96 -17.38 21.68 -10.07
CA PRO A 96 -17.45 20.45 -10.82
C PRO A 96 -16.36 20.49 -11.89
N VAL A 97 -15.50 19.47 -11.88
CA VAL A 97 -14.47 19.30 -12.91
C VAL A 97 -15.20 19.10 -14.24
N ASP A 98 -15.02 20.02 -15.17
CA ASP A 98 -15.57 19.87 -16.52
C ASP A 98 -14.78 18.78 -17.26
N ARG A 99 -15.30 17.56 -17.21
CA ARG A 99 -14.69 16.41 -17.87
C ARG A 99 -14.64 16.56 -19.39
N GLY A 100 -15.54 17.37 -19.97
CA GLY A 100 -15.57 17.63 -21.41
C GLY A 100 -14.45 18.54 -21.89
N ALA A 101 -13.78 19.26 -20.97
CA ALA A 101 -12.64 20.11 -21.28
C ALA A 101 -11.31 19.34 -21.40
N PHE A 102 -11.28 18.05 -21.03
CA PHE A 102 -10.07 17.23 -21.12
C PHE A 102 -9.98 16.47 -22.44
N PRO A 103 -8.77 16.33 -23.01
CA PRO A 103 -8.54 15.43 -24.14
C PRO A 103 -8.96 13.99 -23.81
N HIS A 104 -9.34 13.23 -24.84
CA HIS A 104 -9.77 11.83 -24.68
C HIS A 104 -8.72 10.96 -23.97
N ASP A 105 -7.44 11.19 -24.26
CA ASP A 105 -6.33 10.41 -23.72
C ASP A 105 -5.68 11.05 -22.47
N TRP A 106 -6.36 11.99 -21.82
CA TRP A 106 -5.86 12.58 -20.57
C TRP A 106 -5.71 11.52 -19.46
N PRO A 107 -4.61 11.52 -18.67
CA PRO A 107 -3.53 12.51 -18.62
C PRO A 107 -2.33 12.23 -19.55
N VAL A 108 -2.34 11.13 -20.32
CA VAL A 108 -1.21 10.69 -21.16
C VAL A 108 -1.24 11.31 -22.57
N ASN A 109 -2.08 12.31 -22.79
CA ASN A 109 -2.16 13.06 -24.04
C ASN A 109 -0.97 14.00 -24.24
N GLN A 110 -0.09 14.13 -23.24
CA GLN A 110 1.10 14.99 -23.27
C GLN A 110 2.31 14.13 -23.68
N GLY A 111 2.87 14.37 -24.85
CA GLY A 111 4.06 13.66 -25.36
C GLY A 111 3.77 12.45 -26.26
N PRO A 112 4.83 11.84 -26.81
CA PRO A 112 4.72 10.79 -27.81
C PRO A 112 4.18 9.48 -27.22
N PRO A 113 3.28 8.75 -27.92
CA PRO A 113 2.73 7.48 -27.44
C PRO A 113 3.79 6.43 -27.08
N GLU A 114 4.94 6.46 -27.76
CA GLU A 114 6.07 5.56 -27.55
C GLU A 114 6.65 5.69 -26.14
N PHE A 115 6.72 6.92 -25.61
CA PHE A 115 7.19 7.19 -24.26
C PHE A 115 6.30 6.50 -23.21
N TRP A 116 4.99 6.72 -23.32
CA TRP A 116 4.01 6.14 -22.39
C TRP A 116 3.95 4.62 -22.48
N GLN A 117 4.08 4.07 -23.68
CA GLN A 117 4.18 2.62 -23.88
C GLN A 117 5.42 2.04 -23.20
N GLU A 118 6.58 2.69 -23.34
CA GLU A 118 7.81 2.23 -22.73
C GLU A 118 7.80 2.37 -21.22
N LEU A 119 7.22 3.45 -20.69
CA LEU A 119 6.97 3.63 -19.26
C LEU A 119 6.10 2.48 -18.72
N GLY A 120 5.00 2.17 -19.40
CA GLY A 120 4.10 1.08 -19.03
C GLY A 120 4.80 -0.28 -19.01
N LYS A 121 5.63 -0.58 -20.03
CA LYS A 121 6.45 -1.80 -20.07
C LYS A 121 7.47 -1.85 -18.93
N THR A 122 8.09 -0.71 -18.62
CA THR A 122 9.09 -0.58 -17.53
C THR A 122 8.45 -0.83 -16.17
N ILE A 123 7.29 -0.23 -15.90
CA ILE A 123 6.51 -0.46 -14.68
C ILE A 123 6.07 -1.92 -14.57
N ALA A 124 5.61 -2.52 -15.67
CA ALA A 124 5.25 -3.94 -15.69
C ALA A 124 6.45 -4.85 -15.37
N ALA A 125 7.65 -4.53 -15.87
CA ALA A 125 8.86 -5.28 -15.57
C ALA A 125 9.21 -5.26 -14.07
N PHE A 126 9.01 -4.14 -13.37
CA PHE A 126 9.16 -4.11 -11.90
C PHE A 126 8.21 -5.06 -11.19
N GLY A 127 6.96 -5.16 -11.65
CA GLY A 127 5.99 -6.12 -11.10
C GLY A 127 6.45 -7.56 -11.25
N HIS A 128 7.09 -7.91 -12.37
CA HIS A 128 7.69 -9.22 -12.58
C HIS A 128 8.91 -9.47 -11.68
N LEU A 129 9.80 -8.48 -11.54
CA LEU A 129 10.95 -8.57 -10.65
C LEU A 129 10.51 -8.79 -9.19
N GLU A 130 9.53 -8.02 -8.70
CA GLU A 130 9.00 -8.17 -7.34
C GLU A 130 8.41 -9.54 -7.09
N ARG A 131 7.64 -10.05 -8.07
CA ARG A 131 7.13 -11.42 -8.00
C ARG A 131 8.28 -12.42 -7.94
N MET A 132 9.31 -12.27 -8.77
CA MET A 132 10.46 -13.17 -8.78
C MET A 132 11.23 -13.13 -7.45
N LEU A 133 11.43 -11.95 -6.87
CA LEU A 133 12.03 -11.77 -5.54
C LEU A 133 11.21 -12.51 -4.47
N ALA A 134 9.89 -12.31 -4.46
CA ALA A 134 8.97 -12.95 -3.53
C ALA A 134 8.99 -14.49 -3.66
N SER A 135 8.88 -14.99 -4.89
CA SER A 135 8.92 -16.41 -5.22
C SER A 135 10.24 -17.05 -4.83
N THR A 136 11.36 -16.38 -5.10
CA THR A 136 12.70 -16.86 -4.74
C THR A 136 12.89 -16.93 -3.24
N CYS A 137 12.50 -15.88 -2.50
CA CYS A 137 12.55 -15.88 -1.04
C CYS A 137 11.70 -17.03 -0.47
N HIS A 138 10.50 -17.23 -1.02
CA HIS A 138 9.63 -18.32 -0.59
C HIS A 138 10.28 -19.69 -0.84
N ALA A 139 10.78 -19.95 -2.06
CA ALA A 139 11.40 -21.22 -2.42
C ALA A 139 12.60 -21.56 -1.51
N LEU A 140 13.46 -20.59 -1.23
CA LEU A 140 14.62 -20.76 -0.35
C LEU A 140 14.23 -20.95 1.13
N LEU A 141 13.08 -20.42 1.56
CA LEU A 141 12.55 -20.62 2.91
C LEU A 141 11.85 -21.96 3.09
N THR A 142 11.42 -22.61 2.01
CA THR A 142 10.60 -23.83 2.02
C THR A 142 11.29 -25.03 1.38
N THR A 143 12.63 -25.04 1.30
CA THR A 143 13.39 -26.23 0.88
C THR A 143 13.08 -27.41 1.81
N SER A 144 13.04 -28.64 1.29
CA SER A 144 12.74 -29.85 2.08
C SER A 144 13.60 -29.96 3.34
N GLU A 145 14.91 -29.73 3.24
CA GLU A 145 15.85 -29.76 4.37
C GLU A 145 15.46 -28.79 5.50
N ARG A 146 15.07 -27.56 5.15
CA ARG A 146 14.64 -26.55 6.12
C ARG A 146 13.31 -26.89 6.76
N VAL A 147 12.36 -27.42 5.97
CA VAL A 147 11.07 -27.86 6.48
C VAL A 147 11.26 -29.03 7.44
N GLU A 148 12.07 -30.03 7.08
CA GLU A 148 12.40 -31.17 7.94
C GLU A 148 13.13 -30.73 9.21
N ALA A 149 14.13 -29.85 9.11
CA ALA A 149 14.84 -29.30 10.26
C ALA A 149 13.90 -28.54 11.21
N PHE A 150 12.93 -27.80 10.66
CA PHE A 150 11.90 -27.12 11.44
C PHE A 150 10.94 -28.11 12.13
N LEU A 151 10.49 -29.15 11.41
CA LEU A 151 9.61 -30.19 11.94
C LEU A 151 10.28 -31.08 12.99
N ALA A 152 11.61 -31.23 12.94
CA ALA A 152 12.37 -31.99 13.93
C ALA A 152 12.43 -31.29 15.30
N SER A 153 12.29 -29.96 15.36
CA SER A 153 12.30 -29.21 16.64
C SER A 153 11.45 -27.93 16.58
N PRO A 154 10.12 -28.04 16.49
CA PRO A 154 9.25 -26.88 16.36
C PRO A 154 9.05 -26.21 17.73
N THR A 155 9.67 -25.04 17.92
CA THR A 155 9.28 -24.12 19.01
C THR A 155 8.23 -23.14 18.51
N LYS A 156 7.36 -22.66 19.41
CA LYS A 156 6.31 -21.68 19.07
C LYS A 156 6.91 -20.39 18.51
N GLU A 157 8.06 -19.98 19.04
CA GLU A 157 8.81 -18.81 18.61
C GLU A 157 9.42 -19.01 17.22
N ALA A 158 10.02 -20.17 16.94
CA ALA A 158 10.54 -20.49 15.61
C ALA A 158 9.41 -20.56 14.57
N ALA A 159 8.28 -21.17 14.92
CA ALA A 159 7.10 -21.26 14.05
C ALA A 159 6.56 -19.88 13.71
N SER A 160 6.40 -19.02 14.72
CA SER A 160 5.92 -17.65 14.54
C SER A 160 6.86 -16.79 13.68
N ARG A 161 8.18 -16.96 13.86
CA ARG A 161 9.19 -16.27 13.03
C ARG A 161 9.16 -16.76 11.59
N TRP A 162 9.07 -18.06 11.37
CA TRP A 162 9.04 -18.63 10.02
C TRP A 162 7.76 -18.23 9.28
N ALA A 163 6.59 -18.33 9.92
CA ALA A 163 5.33 -17.85 9.34
C ALA A 163 5.38 -16.37 8.98
N ARG A 164 6.00 -15.53 9.84
CA ARG A 164 6.18 -14.10 9.53
C ARG A 164 7.02 -13.88 8.29
N ARG A 165 8.14 -14.59 8.14
CA ARG A 165 9.02 -14.50 6.95
C ARG A 165 8.29 -14.94 5.67
N LEU A 166 7.50 -16.01 5.74
CA LEU A 166 6.71 -16.50 4.60
C LEU A 166 5.60 -15.54 4.17
N LEU A 167 4.98 -14.84 5.14
CA LEU A 167 3.99 -13.82 4.85
C LEU A 167 4.64 -12.56 4.30
N SER A 168 5.71 -12.07 4.93
CA SER A 168 6.42 -10.87 4.51
C SER A 168 7.02 -11.02 3.12
N SER A 169 7.55 -12.21 2.77
CA SER A 169 8.04 -12.47 1.41
C SER A 169 6.95 -12.41 0.33
N ARG A 170 5.67 -12.35 0.67
CA ARG A 170 4.55 -12.21 -0.28
C ARG A 170 3.96 -10.80 -0.35
N VAL A 171 4.09 -10.00 0.71
CA VAL A 171 3.38 -8.72 0.84
C VAL A 171 4.30 -7.52 0.99
N ASP A 172 5.58 -7.75 1.26
CA ASP A 172 6.54 -6.66 1.45
C ASP A 172 6.78 -5.90 0.13
N PRO A 173 6.99 -4.58 0.22
CA PRO A 173 7.47 -3.82 -0.92
C PRO A 173 8.89 -4.26 -1.29
N MET A 174 9.35 -3.89 -2.49
CA MET A 174 10.64 -4.32 -3.04
C MET A 174 11.83 -4.15 -2.08
N HIS A 175 11.85 -3.09 -1.25
CA HIS A 175 12.91 -2.92 -0.25
C HIS A 175 12.98 -4.06 0.78
N GLY A 176 11.82 -4.50 1.28
CA GLY A 176 11.73 -5.64 2.21
C GLY A 176 12.13 -6.93 1.53
N LEU A 177 11.66 -7.15 0.30
CA LEU A 177 12.02 -8.31 -0.51
C LEU A 177 13.53 -8.41 -0.80
N ILE A 178 14.19 -7.31 -1.15
CA ILE A 178 15.66 -7.29 -1.37
C ILE A 178 16.41 -7.66 -0.08
N SER A 179 15.95 -7.14 1.06
CA SER A 179 16.59 -7.39 2.35
C SER A 179 16.42 -8.85 2.79
N GLU A 180 15.22 -9.40 2.56
CA GLU A 180 14.92 -10.80 2.82
C GLU A 180 15.69 -11.72 1.86
N LEU A 181 15.82 -11.36 0.58
CA LEU A 181 16.61 -12.09 -0.41
C LEU A 181 18.07 -12.22 0.04
N ASP A 182 18.73 -11.10 0.38
CA ASP A 182 20.12 -11.11 0.87
C ASP A 182 20.26 -12.11 2.01
N LYS A 183 19.36 -12.02 3.01
CA LYS A 183 19.34 -12.91 4.17
C LYS A 183 19.18 -14.39 3.79
N VAL A 184 18.18 -14.75 2.99
CA VAL A 184 17.96 -16.17 2.63
C VAL A 184 19.12 -16.72 1.81
N LEU A 185 19.74 -15.93 0.93
CA LEU A 185 20.91 -16.34 0.18
C LEU A 185 22.13 -16.55 1.09
N ARG A 186 22.35 -15.70 2.11
CA ARG A 186 23.41 -15.94 3.11
C ARG A 186 23.20 -17.24 3.86
N GLU A 187 21.96 -17.50 4.29
CA GLU A 187 21.62 -18.71 5.04
C GLU A 187 21.68 -19.97 4.17
N ALA A 188 21.41 -19.87 2.87
CA ALA A 188 21.46 -21.00 1.94
C ALA A 188 22.91 -21.40 1.58
N GLY A 189 23.83 -20.44 1.54
CA GLY A 189 25.27 -20.69 1.46
C GLY A 189 25.81 -21.23 0.12
N HIS A 190 24.95 -21.53 -0.86
CA HIS A 190 25.36 -22.07 -2.16
C HIS A 190 25.70 -20.99 -3.22
N VAL A 191 25.28 -19.73 -3.02
CA VAL A 191 25.63 -18.63 -3.92
C VAL A 191 26.96 -18.01 -3.48
N PRO A 192 27.96 -17.89 -4.38
CA PRO A 192 29.23 -17.24 -4.06
C PRO A 192 29.02 -15.83 -3.51
N HIS A 193 29.83 -15.46 -2.51
CA HIS A 193 29.72 -14.18 -1.81
C HIS A 193 29.69 -12.97 -2.75
N ALA A 194 30.63 -12.91 -3.70
CA ALA A 194 30.74 -11.81 -4.65
C ALA A 194 29.47 -11.68 -5.53
N VAL A 195 29.00 -12.81 -6.09
CA VAL A 195 27.78 -12.84 -6.93
C VAL A 195 26.55 -12.34 -6.16
N ARG A 196 26.41 -12.75 -4.89
CA ARG A 196 25.33 -12.28 -4.01
C ARG A 196 25.44 -10.78 -3.75
N GLU A 197 26.63 -10.29 -3.42
CA GLU A 197 26.83 -8.87 -3.14
C GLU A 197 26.55 -7.99 -4.34
N ASP A 198 27.01 -8.38 -5.52
CA ASP A 198 26.76 -7.68 -6.77
C ASP A 198 25.26 -7.64 -7.08
N LEU A 199 24.57 -8.78 -6.98
CA LEU A 199 23.11 -8.85 -7.19
C LEU A 199 22.34 -7.93 -6.23
N VAL A 200 22.65 -7.99 -4.94
CA VAL A 200 21.97 -7.16 -3.92
C VAL A 200 22.29 -5.68 -4.12
N SER A 201 23.51 -5.35 -4.53
CA SER A 201 23.93 -3.99 -4.84
C SER A 201 23.11 -3.43 -6.02
N ASP A 202 23.04 -4.17 -7.12
CA ASP A 202 22.32 -3.73 -8.33
C ASP A 202 20.81 -3.57 -8.06
N LEU A 203 20.20 -4.48 -7.29
CA LEU A 203 18.81 -4.34 -6.85
C LEU A 203 18.58 -3.07 -6.01
N ARG A 204 19.56 -2.68 -5.18
CA ARG A 204 19.48 -1.44 -4.39
C ARG A 204 19.62 -0.19 -5.26
N VAL A 205 20.41 -0.25 -6.33
CA VAL A 205 20.52 0.81 -7.34
C VAL A 205 19.23 0.95 -8.14
N LEU A 206 18.56 -0.16 -8.46
CA LEU A 206 17.28 -0.16 -9.18
C LEU A 206 16.11 0.38 -8.34
N ARG A 207 16.17 0.22 -7.02
CA ARG A 207 15.06 0.55 -6.11
C ARG A 207 14.55 1.99 -6.19
N PRO A 208 15.40 3.03 -6.15
CA PRO A 208 14.96 4.42 -6.34
C PRO A 208 14.15 4.62 -7.62
N TRP A 209 14.56 4.02 -8.74
CA TRP A 209 13.87 4.11 -10.01
C TRP A 209 12.46 3.50 -9.94
N ARG A 210 12.33 2.30 -9.40
CA ARG A 210 11.00 1.68 -9.18
C ARG A 210 10.08 2.58 -8.37
N ASN A 211 10.58 3.16 -7.27
CA ASN A 211 9.76 4.03 -6.42
C ASN A 211 9.33 5.29 -7.15
N ALA A 212 10.26 5.92 -7.87
CA ALA A 212 9.99 7.13 -8.63
C ALA A 212 8.99 6.86 -9.76
N LEU A 213 9.25 5.87 -10.61
CA LEU A 213 8.44 5.58 -11.80
C LEU A 213 7.02 5.08 -11.47
N CYS A 214 6.85 4.31 -10.39
CA CYS A 214 5.55 3.74 -10.02
C CYS A 214 4.68 4.67 -9.16
N HIS A 215 5.26 5.65 -8.47
CA HIS A 215 4.54 6.49 -7.51
C HIS A 215 4.72 8.00 -7.73
N GLY A 216 5.61 8.40 -8.62
CA GLY A 216 5.77 9.79 -8.99
C GLY A 216 4.61 10.30 -9.85
N ALA A 217 4.39 11.60 -9.79
CA ALA A 217 3.49 12.31 -10.67
C ALA A 217 4.25 12.68 -11.94
N TRP A 218 3.80 12.13 -13.07
CA TRP A 218 4.28 12.55 -14.38
C TRP A 218 3.61 13.87 -14.75
N LEU A 219 4.43 14.85 -15.11
CA LEU A 219 3.98 16.15 -15.60
C LEU A 219 3.95 16.10 -17.13
N ASP A 220 4.65 17.02 -17.78
CA ASP A 220 4.71 17.12 -19.22
C ASP A 220 5.96 16.41 -19.77
N ILE A 221 5.92 16.06 -21.05
CA ILE A 221 7.11 15.69 -21.82
C ILE A 221 7.61 16.97 -22.49
N ASP A 222 8.88 17.31 -22.31
CA ASP A 222 9.46 18.53 -22.87
C ASP A 222 9.75 18.43 -24.38
N GLU A 223 10.24 19.52 -24.96
CA GLU A 223 10.58 19.61 -26.39
C GLU A 223 11.69 18.63 -26.80
N ASP A 224 12.53 18.20 -25.85
CA ASP A 224 13.60 17.21 -26.06
C ASP A 224 13.08 15.77 -25.94
N GLY A 225 11.77 15.57 -25.72
CA GLY A 225 11.16 14.26 -25.53
C GLY A 225 11.39 13.65 -24.15
N CYS A 226 11.84 14.45 -23.18
CA CYS A 226 12.13 13.99 -21.83
C CYS A 226 10.93 14.22 -20.89
N GLY A 227 10.54 13.17 -20.17
CA GLY A 227 9.47 13.23 -19.19
C GLY A 227 9.91 13.82 -17.85
N HIS A 228 9.11 14.75 -17.36
CA HIS A 228 9.25 15.34 -16.04
C HIS A 228 8.52 14.52 -14.99
N LEU A 229 9.24 14.14 -13.93
CA LEU A 229 8.73 13.34 -12.83
C LEU A 229 8.90 14.09 -11.52
N GLU A 230 7.82 14.20 -10.75
CA GLU A 230 7.89 14.63 -9.35
C GLU A 230 7.62 13.46 -8.42
N HIS A 231 8.43 13.31 -7.37
CA HIS A 231 8.26 12.24 -6.40
C HIS A 231 8.04 12.78 -4.98
N PHE A 232 7.13 12.13 -4.25
CA PHE A 232 6.86 12.44 -2.85
C PHE A 232 7.76 11.61 -1.96
N PHE A 233 8.87 12.19 -1.50
CA PHE A 233 9.68 11.57 -0.46
C PHE A 233 9.03 11.81 0.91
N LYS A 234 9.16 10.83 1.81
CA LYS A 234 8.60 10.91 3.17
C LYS A 234 9.22 12.07 3.98
N GLU A 235 10.45 12.40 3.66
CA GLU A 235 11.25 13.48 4.25
C GLU A 235 10.76 14.86 3.81
N HIS A 236 10.07 14.95 2.68
CA HIS A 236 9.56 16.19 2.11
C HIS A 236 8.05 16.29 2.31
N ARG A 237 7.59 17.49 2.71
CA ARG A 237 6.15 17.78 2.84
C ARG A 237 5.50 18.18 1.51
N THR A 238 6.29 18.25 0.45
CA THR A 238 5.90 18.64 -0.90
C THR A 238 6.55 17.67 -1.90
N PRO A 239 5.95 17.46 -3.08
CA PRO A 239 6.64 16.75 -4.15
C PRO A 239 7.93 17.51 -4.50
N VAL A 240 8.97 16.77 -4.88
CA VAL A 240 10.22 17.34 -5.37
C VAL A 240 10.52 16.76 -6.76
N PRO A 241 11.15 17.53 -7.65
CA PRO A 241 11.61 17.03 -8.93
C PRO A 241 12.52 15.82 -8.74
N PHE A 242 12.23 14.76 -9.49
CA PHE A 242 13.11 13.61 -9.59
C PHE A 242 14.07 13.87 -10.75
N GLU A 243 15.35 14.07 -10.42
CA GLU A 243 16.42 14.23 -11.40
C GLU A 243 17.13 12.88 -11.61
N PRO A 244 17.47 12.51 -12.85
CA PRO A 244 17.31 13.29 -14.09
C PRO A 244 15.88 13.23 -14.67
N LYS A 245 15.56 14.15 -15.59
CA LYS A 245 14.48 13.94 -16.56
C LYS A 245 14.76 12.67 -17.37
N LEU A 246 13.71 12.00 -17.82
CA LEU A 246 13.84 10.69 -18.45
C LEU A 246 13.46 10.74 -19.93
N ALA A 247 14.37 10.35 -20.79
CA ALA A 247 14.09 10.08 -22.20
C ALA A 247 13.54 8.66 -22.40
N LEU A 248 13.09 8.37 -23.61
CA LEU A 248 12.64 7.03 -24.00
C LEU A 248 13.74 5.97 -23.81
N GLU A 249 14.98 6.33 -24.13
CA GLU A 249 16.16 5.46 -24.02
C GLU A 249 16.46 5.13 -22.56
N ASP A 250 16.27 6.07 -21.64
CA ASP A 250 16.47 5.85 -20.20
C ASP A 250 15.46 4.83 -19.68
N LEU A 251 14.18 4.97 -20.05
CA LEU A 251 13.14 4.00 -19.69
C LEU A 251 13.46 2.61 -20.22
N SER A 252 13.88 2.50 -21.48
CA SER A 252 14.30 1.24 -22.08
C SER A 252 15.52 0.64 -21.37
N GLY A 253 16.50 1.46 -20.98
CA GLY A 253 17.67 1.05 -20.21
C GLY A 253 17.30 0.52 -18.82
N ILE A 254 16.43 1.24 -18.10
CA ILE A 254 15.92 0.82 -16.79
C ILE A 254 15.14 -0.50 -16.92
N ARG A 255 14.31 -0.65 -17.96
CA ARG A 255 13.60 -1.90 -18.23
C ARG A 255 14.56 -3.05 -18.50
N ALA A 256 15.57 -2.85 -19.34
CA ALA A 256 16.57 -3.87 -19.64
C ALA A 256 17.31 -4.32 -18.36
N MET A 257 17.74 -3.39 -17.52
CA MET A 257 18.35 -3.67 -16.21
C MET A 257 17.39 -4.44 -15.29
N THR A 258 16.11 -4.07 -15.27
CA THR A 258 15.09 -4.75 -14.46
C THR A 258 14.88 -6.20 -14.91
N VAL A 259 14.85 -6.44 -16.22
CA VAL A 259 14.70 -7.78 -16.80
C VAL A 259 15.94 -8.63 -16.51
N ASP A 260 17.15 -8.09 -16.70
CA ASP A 260 18.40 -8.77 -16.35
C ASP A 260 18.42 -9.21 -14.87
N LEU A 261 18.10 -8.29 -13.96
CA LEU A 261 18.04 -8.59 -12.54
C LEU A 261 16.96 -9.63 -12.20
N THR A 262 15.86 -9.68 -12.95
CA THR A 262 14.85 -10.72 -12.79
C THR A 262 15.44 -12.11 -13.07
N PHE A 263 16.22 -12.26 -14.15
CA PHE A 263 16.90 -13.51 -14.46
C PHE A 263 17.96 -13.85 -13.42
N ARG A 264 18.79 -12.89 -13.01
CA ARG A 264 19.82 -13.12 -11.98
C ARG A 264 19.24 -13.54 -10.62
N VAL A 265 18.06 -13.00 -10.24
CA VAL A 265 17.34 -13.45 -9.04
C VAL A 265 16.89 -14.91 -9.21
N ALA A 266 16.34 -15.28 -10.37
CA ALA A 266 15.93 -16.65 -10.65
C ALA A 266 17.13 -17.63 -10.61
N ASP A 267 18.27 -17.24 -11.20
CA ASP A 267 19.51 -18.01 -11.20
C ASP A 267 20.07 -18.19 -9.78
N ALA A 268 20.03 -17.14 -8.95
CA ALA A 268 20.51 -17.18 -7.57
C ALA A 268 19.71 -18.14 -6.69
N ALA A 269 18.48 -18.46 -7.06
CA ALA A 269 17.66 -19.44 -6.38
C ALA A 269 18.02 -20.89 -6.76
N SER A 270 18.88 -21.09 -7.78
CA SER A 270 19.11 -22.37 -8.42
C SER A 270 17.80 -23.10 -8.73
N ILE A 271 16.73 -22.36 -9.08
CA ILE A 271 15.44 -22.94 -9.49
C ILE A 271 15.72 -23.74 -10.75
N SER A 272 16.01 -25.02 -10.55
CA SER A 272 16.38 -25.96 -11.60
C SER A 272 15.09 -26.45 -12.23
N GLY A 273 14.77 -25.89 -13.39
CA GLY A 273 13.59 -26.20 -14.18
C GLY A 273 13.16 -24.97 -14.99
N PRO A 274 12.56 -25.15 -16.18
CA PRO A 274 12.12 -24.01 -16.99
C PRO A 274 11.16 -23.13 -16.19
N LEU A 275 11.45 -21.83 -16.13
CA LEU A 275 10.44 -20.83 -15.75
C LEU A 275 9.27 -20.98 -16.72
N ASP A 276 8.05 -21.06 -16.20
CA ASP A 276 6.88 -20.94 -17.07
C ASP A 276 6.75 -19.50 -17.60
N THR A 277 5.80 -19.28 -18.50
CA THR A 277 5.52 -17.95 -19.07
C THR A 277 5.09 -16.90 -18.02
N GLN A 278 4.88 -17.30 -16.75
CA GLN A 278 4.55 -16.41 -15.64
C GLN A 278 5.76 -16.11 -14.74
N GLY A 279 6.93 -16.70 -15.03
CA GLY A 279 8.13 -16.56 -14.21
C GLY A 279 8.04 -17.36 -12.91
N THR A 280 7.14 -18.33 -12.82
CA THR A 280 7.03 -19.19 -11.65
C THR A 280 7.81 -20.48 -11.90
N GLY A 281 8.89 -20.67 -11.15
CA GLY A 281 9.58 -21.96 -11.11
C GLY A 281 8.64 -23.06 -10.59
N ALA A 282 8.93 -24.33 -10.89
CA ALA A 282 8.15 -25.48 -10.43
C ALA A 282 7.90 -25.48 -8.89
N GLY A 283 8.79 -24.89 -8.10
CA GLY A 283 8.62 -24.71 -6.65
C GLY A 283 7.48 -23.75 -6.25
N TYR A 284 7.10 -22.80 -7.11
CA TYR A 284 5.96 -21.91 -6.83
C TYR A 284 4.62 -22.60 -7.07
N ALA A 285 4.50 -23.44 -8.11
CA ALA A 285 3.29 -24.23 -8.37
C ALA A 285 2.96 -25.15 -7.17
N LEU A 286 3.98 -25.75 -6.54
CA LEU A 286 3.83 -26.57 -5.33
C LEU A 286 3.45 -25.75 -4.07
N ALA A 287 3.80 -24.47 -4.01
CA ALA A 287 3.52 -23.60 -2.88
C ALA A 287 2.10 -23.00 -2.87
N VAL A 288 1.46 -22.89 -4.05
CA VAL A 288 0.04 -22.51 -4.14
C VAL A 288 -0.89 -23.71 -3.89
N ASP A 289 -0.38 -24.92 -4.08
CA ASP A 289 -1.10 -26.19 -3.91
C ASP A 289 -0.78 -26.90 -2.58
N MET A 290 -0.36 -26.14 -1.56
CA MET A 290 -0.39 -26.62 -0.18
C MET A 290 -1.85 -26.92 0.17
N PRO A 291 -2.21 -28.18 0.51
CA PRO A 291 -3.58 -28.52 0.85
C PRO A 291 -3.99 -27.64 2.01
N ARG A 292 -5.11 -26.92 1.87
CA ARG A 292 -5.80 -26.28 3.00
C ARG A 292 -5.75 -27.29 4.14
N MET A 293 -5.01 -26.98 5.21
CA MET A 293 -4.99 -27.82 6.40
C MET A 293 -6.45 -27.98 6.81
N ARG A 294 -7.05 -29.12 6.43
CA ARG A 294 -8.40 -29.46 6.84
C ARG A 294 -8.29 -29.58 8.34
N GLU A 295 -9.03 -28.73 9.04
CA GLU A 295 -9.23 -28.89 10.48
C GLU A 295 -9.52 -30.38 10.77
N PRO A 296 -8.92 -30.96 11.82
CA PRO A 296 -9.19 -32.33 12.18
C PRO A 296 -10.71 -32.48 12.36
N ARG A 297 -11.32 -33.34 11.53
CA ARG A 297 -12.74 -33.69 11.67
C ARG A 297 -12.96 -34.10 13.12
N ARG A 298 -13.73 -33.32 13.87
CA ARG A 298 -14.22 -33.73 15.19
C ARG A 298 -14.91 -35.07 14.99
N ALA A 299 -14.48 -36.08 15.74
CA ALA A 299 -15.20 -37.34 15.82
C ALA A 299 -16.66 -37.03 16.20
N PRO A 300 -17.65 -37.68 15.57
CA PRO A 300 -19.03 -37.53 15.98
C PRO A 300 -19.17 -37.97 17.44
N PRO A 301 -20.04 -37.32 18.24
CA PRO A 301 -20.28 -37.74 19.60
C PRO A 301 -20.86 -39.16 19.61
N ASP A 302 -20.32 -40.01 20.47
CA ASP A 302 -20.85 -41.34 20.72
C ASP A 302 -22.32 -41.24 21.17
N THR A 303 -23.15 -42.05 20.52
CA THR A 303 -24.59 -42.21 20.76
C THR A 303 -24.93 -42.73 22.14
#